data_AF-A0A0Q7W7T0-F1
#
_entry.id   AF-A0A0Q7W7T0-F1
#
_cell.length_a   1.000
_cell.length_b   1.000
_cell.length_c   1.000
_cell.angle_alpha   90.00
_cell.angle_beta   90.00
_cell.angle_gamma   90.00
#
_symmetry.space_group_name_H-M   'P 1'
#
loop_
_entity.id
_entity.type
_entity.pdbx_description
1 polymer ?
#
loop_
_entity_poly.entity_id
_entity_poly.type
_entity_poly.pdbx_seq_one_letter_code
_entity_poly.pdbx_strand_id
1 'polypeptide(L)'
;MQLIEQRDIAEFESILRQYRLAQQDFSVTAIDTTDPKTDEVSGLQGELTVTRKSTGKTRQYLISDNTSWLDLFRHDITDRVFVGRENSSRPSRTYP
;
A
#
# COMPACT_ATOMS: atom_id res chain seq x y z
N MET A 1 -20.19 2.44 -8.26
CA MET A 1 -18.82 2.82 -8.67
C MET A 1 -17.87 2.10 -7.73
N GLN A 2 -17.02 1.22 -8.24
CA GLN A 2 -15.95 0.64 -7.43
C GLN A 2 -14.69 1.47 -7.71
N LEU A 3 -14.07 2.02 -6.66
CA LEU A 3 -12.82 2.78 -6.76
C LEU A 3 -11.65 1.94 -7.30
N ILE A 4 -11.76 0.62 -7.17
CA ILE A 4 -10.79 -0.36 -7.64
C ILE A 4 -11.52 -1.27 -8.63
N GLU A 5 -11.01 -1.38 -9.84
CA GLU A 5 -11.58 -2.29 -10.83
C GLU A 5 -11.21 -3.75 -10.49
N GLN A 6 -11.99 -4.70 -11.00
CA GLN A 6 -11.72 -6.13 -10.79
C GLN A 6 -10.36 -6.56 -11.36
N ARG A 7 -9.90 -5.91 -12.43
CA ARG A 7 -8.56 -6.11 -12.99
C ARG A 7 -7.47 -5.75 -11.98
N ASP A 8 -7.66 -4.67 -11.23
CA ASP A 8 -6.68 -4.22 -10.27
C ASP A 8 -6.57 -5.18 -9.07
N ILE A 9 -7.71 -5.74 -8.65
CA ILE A 9 -7.74 -6.78 -7.60
C ILE A 9 -7.00 -8.03 -8.07
N ALA A 10 -7.22 -8.46 -9.32
CA ALA A 10 -6.54 -9.64 -9.88
C ALA A 10 -5.03 -9.46 -9.99
N GLU A 11 -4.57 -8.26 -10.36
CA GLU A 11 -3.14 -7.92 -10.39
C GLU A 11 -2.55 -7.86 -8.98
N PHE A 12 -3.26 -7.26 -8.03
CA PHE A 12 -2.87 -7.25 -6.61
C PHE A 12 -2.68 -8.66 -6.06
N GLU A 13 -3.64 -9.56 -6.30
CA GLU A 13 -3.55 -10.97 -5.92
C GLU A 13 -2.36 -11.67 -6.58
N SER A 14 -2.12 -11.39 -7.87
CA SER A 14 -1.00 -11.97 -8.63
C SER A 14 0.35 -11.55 -8.05
N ILE A 15 0.52 -10.28 -7.72
CA ILE A 15 1.71 -9.75 -7.05
C ILE A 15 1.89 -10.48 -5.70
N LEU A 16 0.85 -10.52 -4.86
CA LEU A 16 0.95 -11.18 -3.55
C LEU A 16 1.36 -12.65 -3.67
N ARG A 17 0.77 -13.40 -4.61
CA ARG A 17 1.15 -14.81 -4.86
C ARG A 17 2.60 -14.93 -5.32
N GLN A 18 3.06 -14.05 -6.21
CA GLN A 18 4.44 -14.05 -6.71
C GLN A 18 5.46 -13.89 -5.58
N TYR A 19 5.14 -13.04 -4.59
CA TYR A 19 5.99 -12.79 -3.42
C TYR A 19 5.71 -13.74 -2.24
N ARG A 20 4.84 -14.76 -2.41
CA ARG A 20 4.37 -15.68 -1.35
C ARG A 20 3.81 -14.96 -0.12
N LEU A 21 3.14 -13.84 -0.36
CA LEU A 21 2.50 -13.03 0.67
C LEU A 21 1.02 -13.42 0.78
N ALA A 22 0.53 -13.55 2.00
CA ALA A 22 -0.86 -13.89 2.24
C ALA A 22 -1.71 -12.62 2.15
N GLN A 23 -2.72 -12.58 1.29
CA GLN A 23 -3.61 -11.41 1.18
C GLN A 23 -4.25 -11.04 2.53
N GLN A 24 -4.60 -12.03 3.35
CA GLN A 24 -5.11 -11.80 4.71
C GLN A 24 -4.14 -11.07 5.65
N ASP A 25 -2.84 -11.09 5.34
CA ASP A 25 -1.81 -10.30 6.02
C ASP A 25 -1.84 -8.83 5.61
N PHE A 26 -2.46 -8.51 4.47
CA PHE A 26 -2.59 -7.17 3.94
C PHE A 26 -4.04 -6.68 4.09
N SER A 27 -4.20 -5.57 4.79
CA SER A 27 -5.45 -4.84 4.87
C SER A 27 -5.40 -3.73 3.83
N VAL A 28 -6.21 -3.83 2.78
CA VAL A 28 -6.36 -2.76 1.79
C VAL A 28 -7.67 -2.05 2.05
N THR A 29 -7.61 -0.75 2.27
CA THR A 29 -8.76 0.11 2.52
C THR A 29 -8.73 1.25 1.51
N ALA A 30 -9.63 1.22 0.54
CA ALA A 30 -9.87 2.35 -0.35
C ALA A 30 -10.99 3.22 0.21
N ILE A 31 -10.73 4.51 0.28
CA ILE A 31 -11.69 5.54 0.66
C ILE A 31 -11.94 6.43 -0.57
N ASP A 32 -13.21 6.63 -0.87
CA ASP A 32 -13.65 7.62 -1.85
C ASP A 32 -13.48 9.00 -1.22
N THR A 33 -12.48 9.74 -1.67
CA THR A 33 -12.21 11.11 -1.23
C THR A 33 -12.84 12.14 -2.16
N THR A 34 -13.63 11.71 -3.14
CA THR A 34 -14.52 12.58 -3.92
C THR A 34 -15.71 13.00 -3.05
N ASP A 35 -15.39 13.78 -2.01
CA ASP A 35 -16.36 14.33 -1.10
C ASP A 35 -17.09 15.49 -1.80
N PRO A 36 -18.42 15.41 -1.99
CA PRO A 36 -19.18 16.41 -2.75
C PRO A 36 -19.22 17.80 -2.09
N LYS A 37 -18.62 17.98 -0.90
CA LYS A 37 -18.54 19.26 -0.19
C LYS A 37 -17.20 19.98 -0.28
N THR A 38 -16.13 19.35 -0.74
CA THR A 38 -14.80 19.98 -0.87
C THR A 38 -14.41 20.07 -2.34
N ASP A 39 -14.80 21.20 -2.93
CA ASP A 39 -14.53 21.59 -4.32
C ASP A 39 -13.06 22.02 -4.54
N GLU A 40 -12.06 21.40 -3.90
CA GLU A 40 -10.65 21.86 -4.03
C GLU A 40 -9.58 20.76 -4.09
N VAL A 41 -9.93 19.50 -4.35
CA VAL A 41 -8.91 18.47 -4.67
C VAL A 41 -9.06 18.00 -6.12
N SER A 42 -8.81 18.92 -7.05
CA SER A 42 -8.81 18.65 -8.49
C SER A 42 -7.87 17.49 -8.86
N GLY A 43 -8.44 16.30 -9.11
CA GLY A 43 -7.75 15.16 -9.73
C GLY A 43 -7.54 13.92 -8.86
N LEU A 44 -7.99 13.93 -7.60
CA LEU A 44 -7.95 12.74 -6.74
C LEU A 44 -9.31 12.04 -6.75
N GLN A 45 -9.35 10.83 -7.33
CA GLN A 45 -10.54 9.99 -7.36
C GLN A 45 -10.72 9.21 -6.05
N GLY A 46 -9.62 9.00 -5.33
CA GLY A 46 -9.65 8.18 -4.12
C GLY A 46 -8.30 8.09 -3.44
N GLU A 47 -8.33 7.52 -2.25
CA GLU A 47 -7.14 7.16 -1.51
C GLU A 47 -7.21 5.69 -1.11
N LEU A 48 -6.09 4.99 -1.20
CA LEU A 48 -5.96 3.59 -0.88
C LEU A 48 -4.84 3.37 0.12
N THR A 49 -5.23 2.89 1.29
CA THR A 49 -4.29 2.56 2.37
C THR A 49 -4.06 1.06 2.40
N VAL A 50 -2.81 0.63 2.22
CA VAL A 50 -2.37 -0.76 2.41
C VAL A 50 -1.62 -0.86 3.73
N THR A 51 -2.15 -1.68 4.64
CA THR A 51 -1.50 -2.02 5.90
C THR A 51 -1.11 -3.48 5.93
N ARG A 52 0.17 -3.77 6.10
CA ARG A 52 0.65 -5.12 6.36
C ARG A 52 0.61 -5.41 7.86
N LYS A 53 -0.26 -6.35 8.26
CA LYS A 53 -0.47 -6.76 9.66
C LYS A 53 0.76 -7.46 10.24
N SER A 54 1.43 -8.34 9.50
CA SER A 54 2.62 -9.06 10.00
C SER A 54 3.75 -8.13 10.44
N THR A 55 3.92 -6.98 9.78
CA THR A 55 5.02 -6.03 10.10
C THR A 55 4.52 -4.72 10.71
N GLY A 56 3.20 -4.52 10.79
CA GLY A 56 2.60 -3.24 11.19
C GLY A 56 2.95 -2.07 10.27
N LYS A 57 3.32 -2.33 9.00
CA LYS A 57 3.70 -1.28 8.05
C LYS A 57 2.50 -0.81 7.26
N THR A 58 2.27 0.49 7.24
CA THR A 58 1.16 1.12 6.50
C THR A 58 1.69 2.04 5.41
N ARG A 59 1.08 1.96 4.22
CA ARG A 59 1.37 2.80 3.08
C ARG A 59 0.09 3.31 2.45
N GLN A 60 0.06 4.61 2.19
CA GLN A 60 -1.06 5.28 1.57
C GLN A 60 -0.69 5.57 0.11
N TYR A 61 -1.60 5.23 -0.78
CA TYR A 61 -1.49 5.43 -2.23
C TYR A 61 -2.66 6.28 -2.68
N LEU A 62 -2.40 7.19 -3.59
CA LEU A 62 -3.42 8.04 -4.17
C LEU A 62 -3.92 7.42 -5.47
N ILE A 63 -5.25 7.29 -5.62
CA ILE A 63 -5.90 6.81 -6.83
C ILE A 63 -6.27 8.04 -7.67
N SER A 64 -5.61 8.14 -8.82
CA SER A 64 -5.87 9.16 -9.83
C SER A 64 -5.94 8.48 -11.19
N ASP A 65 -6.69 9.05 -12.12
CA ASP A 65 -6.87 8.56 -13.50
C ASP A 65 -5.53 8.30 -14.22
N ASN A 66 -4.47 9.00 -13.81
CA ASN A 66 -3.16 8.97 -14.45
C ASN A 66 -2.13 8.06 -13.75
N THR A 67 -2.44 7.49 -12.58
CA THR A 67 -1.47 6.71 -11.78
C THR A 67 -2.14 5.50 -11.13
N SER A 68 -1.75 4.30 -11.56
CA SER A 68 -2.19 3.05 -10.94
C SER A 68 -1.44 2.79 -9.64
N TRP A 69 -2.14 2.83 -8.51
CA TRP A 69 -1.61 2.49 -7.18
C TRP A 69 -0.93 1.12 -7.12
N LEU A 70 -1.31 0.19 -8.00
CA LEU A 70 -0.69 -1.12 -8.14
C LEU A 70 0.78 -1.07 -8.54
N ASP A 71 1.15 -0.15 -9.43
CA ASP A 71 2.54 -0.02 -9.89
C ASP A 71 3.42 0.44 -8.73
N LEU A 72 2.91 1.41 -7.95
CA LEU A 72 3.54 1.86 -6.71
C LEU A 72 3.63 0.73 -5.68
N PHE A 73 2.54 -0.02 -5.47
CA PHE A 73 2.53 -1.16 -4.54
C PHE A 73 3.52 -2.25 -4.96
N ARG A 74 3.55 -2.60 -6.24
CA ARG A 74 4.49 -3.57 -6.80
C ARG A 74 5.93 -3.12 -6.56
N HIS A 75 6.21 -1.84 -6.78
CA HIS A 75 7.53 -1.25 -6.53
C HIS A 75 7.88 -1.34 -5.04
N ASP A 76 6.98 -0.95 -4.13
CA ASP A 76 7.17 -1.01 -2.66
C ASP A 76 7.42 -2.45 -2.16
N ILE A 77 6.70 -3.45 -2.71
CA ILE A 77 6.93 -4.87 -2.41
C ILE A 77 8.30 -5.33 -2.93
N THR A 78 8.67 -4.92 -4.15
CA THR A 78 9.95 -5.25 -4.79
C THR A 78 11.13 -4.66 -4.01
N ASP A 79 11.00 -3.40 -3.59
CA ASP A 79 11.96 -2.66 -2.76
C ASP A 79 12.01 -3.17 -1.31
N ARG A 80 11.17 -4.16 -0.97
CA ARG A 80 11.07 -4.75 0.37
C ARG A 80 10.69 -3.71 1.42
N VAL A 81 9.98 -2.65 1.05
CA VAL A 81 9.47 -1.67 2.01
C VAL A 81 8.58 -2.37 3.02
N PHE A 82 7.69 -3.26 2.57
CA PHE A 82 6.87 -4.11 3.44
C PHE A 82 7.62 -5.31 4.02
N VAL A 83 8.76 -5.71 3.44
CA VAL A 83 9.57 -6.89 3.84
C VAL A 83 10.80 -6.45 4.66
N GLY A 84 10.79 -5.22 5.16
CA GLY A 84 11.93 -4.55 5.78
C GLY A 84 12.60 -5.43 6.83
N ARG A 85 13.88 -5.69 6.58
CA ARG A 85 14.83 -6.30 7.53
C ARG A 85 14.95 -5.37 8.72
N GLU A 86 14.54 -5.83 9.90
CA GLU A 86 15.01 -5.28 11.16
C GLU A 86 16.52 -5.48 11.20
N ASN A 87 17.29 -4.49 10.77
CA ASN A 87 18.73 -4.38 11.02
C ASN A 87 19.07 -2.89 11.20
N SER A 88 18.36 -2.23 12.10
CA SER A 88 18.97 -1.14 12.85
C SER A 88 19.66 -1.79 14.05
N SER A 89 20.92 -2.15 13.82
CA SER A 89 21.90 -2.44 14.85
C SER A 89 21.68 -1.51 16.03
N ARG A 90 21.28 -2.05 17.18
CA ARG A 90 21.53 -1.38 18.45
C ARG A 90 23.06 -1.37 18.60
N PRO A 91 23.76 -0.22 18.61
CA PRO A 91 25.02 -0.22 19.31
C PRO A 91 24.65 -0.41 20.78
N SER A 92 24.91 -1.62 21.27
CA SER A 92 25.02 -1.92 22.69
C SER A 92 26.08 -1.00 23.27
N ARG A 93 25.71 0.24 23.61
CA ARG A 93 26.58 1.13 24.37
C ARG A 93 26.48 0.74 25.84
N THR A 94 26.97 -0.45 26.13
CA THR A 94 27.48 -0.78 27.46
C THR A 94 28.96 -0.45 27.42
N TYR A 95 29.36 0.60 28.12
CA TYR A 95 30.75 0.75 28.54
C TYR A 95 30.76 1.20 30.03
N PRO A 96 31.82 0.79 30.75
CA PRO A 96 31.85 0.47 32.18
C PRO A 96 31.91 1.67 33.12
#